data_AF-A0A1J3FIG1-F1
#
_entry.id   AF-A0A1J3FIG1-F1
#
_cell.length_a   1.000
_cell.length_b   1.000
_cell.length_c   1.000
_cell.angle_alpha   90.00
_cell.angle_beta   90.00
_cell.angle_gamma   90.00
#
_symmetry.space_group_name_H-M   'P 1'
#
loop_
_entity.id
_entity.type
_entity.pdbx_description
1 polymer ?
#
loop_
_entity_poly.entity_id
_entity_poly.type
_entity_poly.pdbx_seq_one_letter_code
_entity_poly.pdbx_strand_id
1 'polypeptide(L)'
;ITMLQRIGTGMFLSILAIVIAALVETKRLQSSRDAISTPMNVWWLVPQYVLFGVADVFTLAGLQEFFYDQIPSELRSVGMALNLSIYGAGDFLSSFMISVIDKATTMSGQTSWFDNDLNQAHLDYFYW
;
A
#
# COMPACT_ATOMS: atom_id res chain seq x y z
N ILE A 1 8.26 22.59 9.00
CA ILE A 1 7.49 21.36 9.23
C ILE A 1 8.29 20.53 10.20
N THR A 2 7.71 20.14 11.34
CA THR A 2 8.44 19.28 12.29
C THR A 2 8.58 17.88 11.73
N MET A 3 9.60 17.17 12.18
CA MET A 3 9.91 15.81 11.72
C MET A 3 8.71 14.85 11.90
N LEU A 4 8.00 14.93 13.02
CA LEU A 4 6.79 14.15 13.28
C LEU A 4 5.61 14.54 12.36
N GLN A 5 5.48 15.82 12.03
CA GLN A 5 4.48 16.29 11.06
C GLN A 5 4.78 15.79 9.64
N ARG A 6 6.05 15.66 9.24
CA ARG A 6 6.43 15.06 7.95
C ARG A 6 5.99 13.60 7.87
N ILE A 7 6.31 12.82 8.91
CA ILE A 7 5.88 11.41 9.01
C ILE A 7 4.35 11.32 8.96
N GLY A 8 3.65 12.11 9.78
CA GLY A 8 2.18 12.10 9.82
C GLY A 8 1.54 12.48 8.48
N THR A 9 2.13 13.45 7.77
CA THR A 9 1.67 13.84 6.43
C THR A 9 1.84 12.69 5.45
N GLY A 10 2.99 12.03 5.48
CA GLY A 10 3.25 10.85 4.65
C GLY A 10 2.26 9.73 4.91
N MET A 11 2.03 9.36 6.17
CA MET A 11 1.03 8.36 6.57
C MET A 11 -0.38 8.72 6.09
N PHE A 12 -0.80 9.97 6.24
CA PHE A 12 -2.10 10.44 5.77
C PHE A 12 -2.24 10.33 4.24
N LEU A 13 -1.20 10.72 3.50
CA LEU A 13 -1.18 10.58 2.04
C LEU A 13 -1.19 9.11 1.60
N SER A 14 -0.53 8.21 2.33
CA SER A 14 -0.60 6.76 2.07
C SER A 14 -2.02 6.22 2.21
N ILE A 15 -2.76 6.63 3.24
CA ILE A 15 -4.17 6.25 3.41
C ILE A 15 -5.01 6.76 2.23
N LEU A 16 -4.82 8.01 1.82
CA LEU A 16 -5.52 8.57 0.66
C LEU A 16 -5.19 7.82 -0.63
N ALA A 17 -3.93 7.41 -0.83
CA ALA A 17 -3.53 6.61 -1.99
C ALA A 17 -4.24 5.26 -2.03
N ILE A 18 -4.38 4.58 -0.88
CA ILE A 18 -5.11 3.31 -0.75
C ILE A 18 -6.61 3.51 -1.05
N VAL A 19 -7.23 4.56 -0.53
CA VAL A 19 -8.64 4.89 -0.83
C VAL A 19 -8.85 5.14 -2.32
N ILE A 20 -7.94 5.86 -2.98
CA ILE A 20 -8.00 6.07 -4.42
C ILE A 20 -7.85 4.75 -5.18
N ALA A 21 -6.95 3.87 -4.73
CA ALA A 21 -6.79 2.55 -5.32
C ALA A 21 -8.06 1.69 -5.20
N ALA A 22 -8.73 1.71 -4.05
CA ALA A 22 -10.03 1.07 -3.86
C ALA A 22 -11.07 1.58 -4.86
N LEU A 23 -11.17 2.91 -5.02
CA LEU A 23 -12.13 3.54 -5.95
C LEU A 23 -11.83 3.21 -7.41
N VAL A 24 -10.56 3.24 -7.81
CA VAL A 24 -10.12 2.87 -9.17
C VAL A 24 -10.45 1.42 -9.47
N GLU A 25 -10.21 0.52 -8.50
CA GLU A 25 -10.49 -0.90 -8.66
C GLU A 25 -11.99 -1.20 -8.72
N THR A 26 -12.81 -0.57 -7.87
CA THR A 26 -14.28 -0.66 -7.96
C THR A 26 -14.78 -0.20 -9.34
N LYS A 27 -14.20 0.88 -9.90
CA LYS A 27 -14.54 1.35 -11.26
C LYS A 27 -14.09 0.36 -12.34
N ARG A 28 -12.91 -0.25 -12.21
CA ARG A 28 -12.41 -1.28 -13.13
C ARG A 28 -13.33 -2.49 -13.17
N LEU A 29 -13.71 -3.00 -12.00
CA LEU A 29 -14.59 -4.16 -11.85
C LEU A 29 -16.00 -3.89 -12.41
N GLN A 30 -16.55 -2.69 -12.19
CA GLN A 30 -17.82 -2.28 -12.81
C GLN A 30 -17.73 -2.30 -14.34
N SER A 31 -16.67 -1.72 -14.91
CA SER A 31 -16.48 -1.71 -16.37
C SER A 31 -16.25 -3.11 -16.95
N SER A 32 -15.70 -4.06 -16.18
CA SER A 32 -15.50 -5.43 -16.65
C SER A 32 -16.79 -6.27 -16.66
N ARG A 33 -17.80 -5.90 -15.85
CA ARG A 33 -19.09 -6.61 -15.79
C ARG A 33 -20.00 -6.23 -16.96
N ASP A 34 -19.87 -5.02 -17.47
CA ASP A 34 -20.60 -4.55 -18.64
C ASP A 34 -19.86 -5.02 -19.92
N ALA A 35 -20.33 -6.12 -20.53
CA ALA A 35 -19.70 -6.77 -21.70
C ALA A 35 -19.53 -5.87 -22.95
N ILE A 36 -20.07 -4.65 -22.93
CA ILE A 36 -20.03 -3.64 -24.01
C ILE A 36 -19.00 -2.52 -23.69
N SER A 37 -18.47 -2.46 -22.47
CA SER A 37 -17.59 -1.38 -22.04
C SER A 37 -16.14 -1.61 -22.48
N THR A 38 -15.51 -0.56 -23.02
CA THR A 38 -14.11 -0.57 -23.42
C THR A 38 -13.18 -0.77 -22.22
N PRO A 39 -12.08 -1.54 -22.35
CA PRO A 39 -11.13 -1.75 -21.27
C PRO A 39 -10.59 -0.42 -20.73
N MET A 40 -10.52 -0.31 -19.41
CA MET A 40 -10.11 0.91 -18.72
C MET A 40 -8.65 1.25 -19.02
N ASN A 41 -8.36 2.54 -19.25
CA ASN A 41 -7.03 3.00 -19.60
C ASN A 41 -6.07 2.93 -18.38
N VAL A 42 -4.81 2.55 -18.62
CA VAL A 42 -3.74 2.43 -17.60
C VAL A 42 -3.50 3.75 -16.86
N TRP A 43 -3.79 4.89 -17.48
CA TRP A 43 -3.64 6.21 -16.86
C TRP A 43 -4.42 6.39 -15.55
N TRP A 44 -5.45 5.59 -15.29
CA TRP A 44 -6.19 5.61 -14.01
C TRP A 44 -5.38 5.13 -12.81
N LEU A 45 -4.27 4.42 -13.02
CA LEU A 45 -3.34 4.03 -11.95
C LEU A 45 -2.38 5.17 -11.56
N VAL A 46 -2.21 6.18 -12.41
CA VAL A 46 -1.23 7.26 -12.14
C VAL A 46 -1.53 8.02 -10.84
N PRO A 47 -2.78 8.42 -10.52
CA PRO A 47 -3.07 9.18 -9.30
C PRO A 47 -2.65 8.45 -8.01
N GLN A 48 -2.96 7.16 -7.87
CA GLN A 48 -2.58 6.37 -6.69
C GLN A 48 -1.05 6.23 -6.56
N TYR A 49 -0.34 5.98 -7.66
CA TYR A 49 1.12 5.80 -7.62
C TYR A 49 1.87 7.10 -7.36
N VAL A 50 1.40 8.22 -7.94
CA VAL A 50 1.97 9.54 -7.67
C VAL A 50 1.77 9.91 -6.20
N LEU A 51 0.58 9.71 -5.64
CA LEU A 51 0.31 9.99 -4.23
C LEU A 51 1.12 9.09 -3.30
N PHE A 52 1.22 7.80 -3.61
CA PHE A 52 2.05 6.87 -2.85
C PHE A 52 3.53 7.28 -2.88
N GLY A 53 4.05 7.68 -4.04
CA GLY A 53 5.42 8.19 -4.16
C GLY A 53 5.68 9.46 -3.33
N VAL A 54 4.75 10.41 -3.36
CA VAL A 54 4.84 11.62 -2.52
C VAL A 54 4.78 11.25 -1.03
N ALA A 55 3.86 10.37 -0.66
CA ALA A 55 3.71 9.88 0.72
C ALA A 55 4.98 9.23 1.26
N ASP A 56 5.62 8.39 0.43
CA ASP A 56 6.85 7.69 0.78
C ASP A 56 8.02 8.67 1.00
N VAL A 57 8.19 9.66 0.12
CA VAL A 57 9.24 10.68 0.31
C VAL A 57 9.07 11.45 1.63
N PHE A 58 7.84 11.84 1.99
CA PHE A 58 7.60 12.52 3.27
C PHE A 58 7.84 11.62 4.48
N THR A 59 7.44 10.35 4.39
CA THR A 59 7.60 9.36 5.48
C THR A 59 9.07 9.01 5.67
N LEU A 60 9.79 8.69 4.59
CA LEU A 60 11.20 8.29 4.61
C LEU A 60 12.10 9.44 5.07
N ALA A 61 11.88 10.66 4.59
CA ALA A 61 12.63 11.83 5.05
C ALA A 61 12.42 12.07 6.55
N GLY A 62 11.17 11.95 7.03
CA GLY A 62 10.85 12.11 8.45
C GLY A 62 11.46 11.01 9.32
N LEU A 63 11.38 9.74 8.89
CA LEU A 63 11.96 8.60 9.62
C LEU A 63 13.49 8.68 9.69
N GLN A 64 14.16 9.04 8.59
CA GLN A 64 15.61 9.21 8.58
C GLN A 64 16.06 10.29 9.56
N GLU A 65 15.39 11.44 9.56
CA GLU A 65 15.67 12.54 10.48
C GLU A 65 15.41 12.12 11.95
N PHE A 66 14.36 11.34 12.21
CA PHE A 66 14.09 10.76 13.54
C PHE A 66 15.22 9.88 14.05
N PHE A 67 15.59 8.89 13.25
CA PHE A 67 16.57 7.91 13.65
C PHE A 67 17.96 8.53 13.74
N TYR A 68 18.25 9.58 12.96
CA TYR A 68 19.50 10.31 13.07
C TYR A 68 19.60 11.13 14.36
N ASP A 69 18.52 11.80 14.76
CA ASP A 69 18.50 12.68 15.94
C ASP A 69 18.35 11.92 17.26
N GLN A 70 17.59 10.81 17.26
CA GLN A 70 17.27 10.06 18.48
C GLN A 70 18.33 9.01 18.85
N ILE A 71 19.23 8.64 17.92
CA ILE A 71 20.21 7.58 18.15
C ILE A 71 21.59 8.19 18.46
N PRO A 72 22.28 7.70 19.51
CA PRO A 72 23.65 8.11 19.81
C PRO A 72 24.56 7.95 18.60
N SER A 73 25.54 8.84 18.43
CA SER A 73 26.45 8.82 17.27
C SER A 73 27.18 7.48 17.07
N GLU A 74 27.44 6.76 18.16
CA GLU A 74 28.09 5.45 18.18
C GLU A 74 27.21 4.32 17.60
N LEU A 75 25.88 4.48 17.63
CA LEU A 75 24.89 3.47 17.21
C LEU A 75 24.17 3.84 15.92
N ARG A 76 24.63 4.89 15.21
CA ARG A 76 23.96 5.39 14.01
C ARG A 76 23.79 4.34 12.91
N SER A 77 24.77 3.43 12.74
CA SER A 77 24.66 2.31 11.79
C SER A 77 23.56 1.32 12.17
N VAL A 78 23.40 1.04 13.48
CA VAL A 78 22.31 0.21 14.01
C VAL A 78 20.97 0.89 13.79
N GLY A 79 20.90 2.21 13.93
CA GLY A 79 19.71 3.00 13.61
C GLY A 79 19.24 2.89 12.17
N MET A 80 20.18 2.96 11.23
CA MET A 80 19.88 2.75 9.81
C MET A 80 19.42 1.32 9.52
N ALA A 81 20.03 0.32 10.16
CA ALA A 81 19.60 -1.07 10.04
C ALA A 81 18.19 -1.29 10.62
N LEU A 82 17.85 -0.64 11.74
CA LEU A 82 16.51 -0.67 12.31
C LEU A 82 15.47 -0.04 11.36
N ASN A 83 15.78 1.09 10.74
CA ASN A 83 14.90 1.68 9.74
C ASN A 83 14.63 0.71 8.57
N LEU A 84 15.68 0.06 8.06
CA LEU A 84 15.53 -0.96 7.00
C LEU A 84 14.70 -2.17 7.47
N SER A 85 14.84 -2.57 8.74
CA SER A 85 14.07 -3.66 9.32
C SER A 85 12.57 -3.36 9.42
N ILE A 86 12.17 -2.08 9.55
CA ILE A 86 10.75 -1.67 9.55
C ILE A 86 10.11 -2.03 8.20
N TYR A 87 10.79 -1.75 7.08
CA TYR A 87 10.32 -2.13 5.75
C TYR A 87 10.19 -3.65 5.62
N GLY A 88 11.22 -4.41 6.01
CA GLY A 88 11.18 -5.87 5.96
C GLY A 88 10.06 -6.46 6.84
N ALA A 89 9.84 -5.92 8.03
CA ALA A 89 8.74 -6.32 8.90
C ALA A 89 7.37 -6.00 8.26
N GLY A 90 7.25 -4.85 7.60
CA GLY A 90 6.07 -4.47 6.83
C GLY A 90 5.77 -5.45 5.68
N ASP A 91 6.79 -5.83 4.92
CA ASP A 91 6.64 -6.79 3.81
C ASP A 91 6.23 -8.19 4.30
N PHE A 92 6.81 -8.65 5.41
CA PHE A 92 6.39 -9.90 6.05
C PHE A 92 4.95 -9.84 6.54
N LEU A 93 4.55 -8.74 7.17
CA LEU A 93 3.18 -8.55 7.63
C LEU A 93 2.20 -8.53 6.45
N SER A 94 2.53 -7.82 5.37
CA SER A 94 1.75 -7.77 4.14
C SER A 94 1.57 -9.17 3.54
N SER A 95 2.68 -9.91 3.38
CA SER A 95 2.66 -11.29 2.87
C SER A 95 1.83 -12.22 3.76
N PHE A 96 1.95 -12.07 5.08
CA PHE A 96 1.17 -12.84 6.04
C PHE A 96 -0.33 -12.52 5.92
N MET A 97 -0.71 -11.25 5.85
CA MET A 97 -2.11 -10.83 5.65
C MET A 97 -2.69 -11.41 4.36
N ILE A 98 -1.97 -11.30 3.24
CA ILE A 98 -2.39 -11.86 1.95
C ILE A 98 -2.63 -13.37 2.08
N SER A 99 -1.68 -14.11 2.69
CA SER A 99 -1.81 -15.56 2.86
C SER A 99 -2.99 -15.97 3.74
N VAL A 100 -3.24 -15.23 4.83
CA VAL A 100 -4.39 -15.48 5.71
C VAL A 100 -5.71 -15.22 4.99
N ILE A 101 -5.81 -14.10 4.28
CA ILE A 101 -7.01 -13.73 3.52
C ILE A 101 -7.27 -14.75 2.42
N ASP A 102 -6.25 -15.06 1.60
CA ASP A 102 -6.36 -16.03 0.50
C ASP A 102 -6.84 -17.40 1.00
N LYS A 103 -6.29 -17.88 2.12
CA LYS A 103 -6.73 -19.12 2.74
C LYS A 103 -8.17 -19.04 3.24
N ALA A 104 -8.56 -17.93 3.87
CA ALA A 104 -9.91 -17.74 4.38
C ALA A 104 -10.96 -17.64 3.26
N THR A 105 -10.65 -16.95 2.16
CA THR A 105 -11.55 -16.76 1.02
C THR A 105 -11.71 -18.04 0.22
N THR A 106 -10.62 -18.77 -0.02
CA THR A 106 -10.63 -20.03 -0.81
C THR A 106 -11.39 -21.16 -0.09
N MET A 107 -11.39 -21.18 1.26
CA MET A 107 -12.16 -22.18 2.03
C MET A 107 -13.68 -22.06 1.86
N SER A 108 -14.19 -20.92 1.39
CA SER A 108 -15.63 -20.68 1.22
C SER A 108 -16.20 -21.21 -0.11
N GLY A 109 -15.38 -21.78 -0.99
CA GLY A 109 -15.81 -22.26 -2.32
C GLY A 109 -16.15 -21.13 -3.31
N GLN A 110 -15.84 -19.88 -2.96
CA GLN A 110 -15.96 -18.69 -3.82
C GLN A 110 -14.58 -18.29 -4.37
N THR A 111 -14.55 -17.45 -5.41
CA THR A 111 -13.31 -16.92 -6.01
C THR A 111 -12.48 -16.17 -4.97
N SER A 112 -11.16 -16.39 -4.96
CA SER A 112 -10.26 -15.73 -4.00
C SER A 112 -10.22 -14.23 -4.27
N TRP A 113 -10.01 -13.41 -3.23
CA TRP A 113 -9.81 -11.96 -3.42
C TRP A 113 -8.57 -11.67 -4.29
N PHE A 114 -7.64 -12.62 -4.35
CA PHE A 114 -6.41 -12.58 -5.15
C PHE A 114 -6.40 -13.58 -6.31
N ASP A 115 -7.56 -13.87 -6.91
CA ASP A 115 -7.65 -14.81 -8.05
C ASP A 115 -6.70 -14.42 -9.20
N ASN A 116 -6.21 -15.42 -9.94
CA ASN A 116 -5.32 -15.21 -11.10
C ASN A 116 -6.05 -14.50 -12.25
N ASP A 117 -7.38 -14.64 -12.33
CA ASP A 117 -8.20 -13.80 -13.20
C ASP A 117 -8.59 -12.52 -12.47
N LEU A 118 -7.92 -11.41 -12.80
CA LEU A 118 -8.18 -10.09 -12.23
C LEU A 118 -9.66 -9.66 -12.38
N ASN A 119 -10.42 -10.18 -13.34
CA ASN A 119 -11.84 -9.83 -13.47
C ASN A 119 -12.73 -10.58 -12.47
N GLN A 120 -12.23 -11.65 -11.89
CA GLN A 120 -12.86 -12.44 -10.83
C GLN A 120 -12.28 -12.15 -9.44
N ALA A 121 -11.07 -11.58 -9.40
CA ALA A 121 -10.44 -11.07 -8.18
C ALA A 121 -11.18 -9.83 -7.64
N HIS A 122 -11.18 -9.72 -6.32
CA HIS A 122 -11.85 -8.65 -5.58
C HIS A 122 -10.83 -7.88 -4.73
N LEU A 123 -9.86 -7.27 -5.43
CA LEU A 123 -8.81 -6.45 -4.80
C LEU A 123 -9.38 -5.22 -4.09
N ASP A 124 -10.57 -4.76 -4.49
CA ASP A 124 -11.27 -3.66 -3.84
C ASP A 124 -11.56 -3.94 -2.35
N TYR A 125 -11.87 -5.18 -1.97
CA TYR A 125 -12.06 -5.54 -0.55
C TYR A 125 -10.77 -5.55 0.26
N PHE A 126 -9.62 -5.72 -0.38
CA PHE A 126 -8.33 -5.60 0.31
C PHE A 126 -7.90 -4.14 0.50
N TYR A 127 -8.33 -3.25 -0.40
CA TYR A 127 -8.01 -1.82 -0.34
C TYR A 127 -8.94 -1.00 0.56
N TRP A 128 -10.17 -1.46 0.85
CA TRP A 128 -11.07 -0.84 1.84
C TRP A 128 -10.68 -1.17 3.28
#